data_AF-A0A2V5QSL1-F1
#
_entry.id   AF-A0A2V5QSL1-F1
#
_cell.length_a   1.000
_cell.length_b   1.000
_cell.length_c   1.000
_cell.angle_alpha   90.00
_cell.angle_beta   90.00
_cell.angle_gamma   90.00
#
_symmetry.space_group_name_H-M   'P 1'
#
loop_
_entity.id
_entity.type
_entity.pdbx_description
1 polymer ?
#
loop_
_entity_poly.entity_id
_entity_poly.type
_entity_poly.pdbx_seq_one_letter_code
_entity_poly.pdbx_strand_id
1 'polypeptide(L)'
;MGSLLPAEVASKSSPVDAFVAQMNALAKQLKMDRTRFVNPHGVDYKVRPTPFSTAEDMARLTRYAMNKASFRFYVSQKERQISFDRAGHRFNYVLRNTNELLGKMGIDGVKTGRTGRAGDCLILYANREAEVVRQGQTETVYPRHLMVVLLGSTNRFSEGAVLVQRGWQLYDQWAAGGRLADSKKLL
;
A
#
# COMPACT_ATOMS: atom_id res chain seq x y z
N MET A 1 -18.18 -50.93 -23.82
CA MET A 1 -17.18 -50.02 -24.41
C MET A 1 -17.09 -48.79 -23.49
N GLY A 2 -16.10 -48.78 -22.59
CA GLY A 2 -15.87 -47.66 -21.67
C GLY A 2 -15.12 -46.56 -22.41
N SER A 3 -15.75 -45.39 -22.52
CA SER A 3 -15.12 -44.17 -23.05
C SER A 3 -14.15 -43.62 -22.00
N LEU A 4 -12.87 -43.85 -22.23
CA LEU A 4 -11.78 -43.10 -21.59
C LEU A 4 -11.86 -41.66 -22.08
N LEU A 5 -12.46 -40.78 -21.27
CA LEU A 5 -12.19 -39.36 -21.41
C LEU A 5 -10.71 -39.13 -21.07
N PRO A 6 -9.94 -38.40 -21.90
CA PRO A 6 -8.55 -38.11 -21.60
C PRO A 6 -8.49 -37.33 -20.29
N ALA A 7 -7.58 -37.73 -19.40
CA ALA A 7 -7.23 -36.94 -18.24
C ALA A 7 -6.75 -35.56 -18.72
N GLU A 8 -7.60 -34.54 -18.58
CA GLU A 8 -7.17 -33.16 -18.64
C GLU A 8 -6.04 -33.01 -17.63
N VAL A 9 -4.88 -32.59 -18.12
CA VAL A 9 -3.74 -32.21 -17.30
C VAL A 9 -4.14 -30.95 -16.54
N ALA A 10 -4.90 -31.11 -15.46
CA ALA A 10 -5.10 -30.08 -14.47
C ALA A 10 -3.73 -29.77 -13.88
N SER A 11 -3.11 -28.67 -14.31
CA SER A 11 -1.87 -28.19 -13.71
C SER A 11 -2.14 -28.02 -12.22
N LYS A 12 -1.43 -28.76 -11.36
CA LYS A 12 -1.53 -28.61 -9.90
C LYS A 12 -1.06 -27.19 -9.54
N SER A 13 -2.00 -26.25 -9.39
CA SER A 13 -1.71 -24.92 -8.86
C SER A 13 -1.45 -25.03 -7.35
N SER A 14 -0.32 -24.51 -6.88
CA SER A 14 -0.02 -24.45 -5.45
C SER A 14 -0.93 -23.42 -4.73
N PRO A 15 -1.05 -23.47 -3.39
CA PRO A 15 -1.74 -22.42 -2.64
C PRO A 15 -1.16 -21.02 -2.90
N VAL A 16 0.15 -20.93 -3.18
CA VAL A 16 0.80 -19.67 -3.54
C VAL A 16 0.33 -19.20 -4.91
N ASP A 17 0.21 -20.09 -5.89
CA ASP A 17 -0.28 -19.72 -7.23
C ASP A 17 -1.73 -19.24 -7.18
N ALA A 18 -2.57 -19.91 -6.38
CA ALA A 18 -3.95 -19.48 -6.16
C ALA A 18 -4.02 -18.09 -5.51
N PHE A 19 -3.16 -17.81 -4.52
CA PHE A 19 -3.09 -16.50 -3.87
C PHE A 19 -2.61 -15.41 -4.84
N VAL A 20 -1.59 -15.69 -5.66
CA VAL A 20 -1.10 -14.75 -6.69
C VAL A 20 -2.17 -14.47 -7.75
N ALA A 21 -2.98 -15.48 -8.11
CA ALA A 21 -4.13 -15.27 -8.99
C ALA A 21 -5.15 -14.28 -8.37
N GLN A 22 -5.45 -14.41 -7.07
CA GLN A 22 -6.30 -13.46 -6.35
C GLN A 22 -5.70 -12.05 -6.27
N MET A 23 -4.38 -11.93 -6.07
CA MET A 23 -3.69 -10.63 -6.09
C MET A 23 -3.86 -9.92 -7.43
N ASN A 24 -3.68 -10.63 -8.55
CA ASN A 24 -3.85 -10.04 -9.88
C ASN A 24 -5.33 -9.78 -10.24
N ALA A 25 -6.26 -10.58 -9.72
CA ALA A 25 -7.69 -10.32 -9.86
C ALA A 25 -8.08 -9.01 -9.16
N LEU A 26 -7.57 -8.77 -7.94
CA LEU A 26 -7.76 -7.50 -7.24
C LEU A 26 -7.09 -6.34 -8.00
N ALA A 27 -5.88 -6.53 -8.51
CA ALA A 27 -5.19 -5.51 -9.31
C ALA A 27 -6.05 -5.05 -10.51
N LYS A 28 -6.65 -6.01 -11.23
CA LYS A 28 -7.58 -5.73 -12.33
C LYS A 28 -8.84 -4.98 -11.87
N GLN A 29 -9.44 -5.37 -10.76
CA GLN A 29 -10.60 -4.68 -10.19
C GLN A 29 -10.29 -3.22 -9.82
N LEU A 30 -9.06 -2.96 -9.37
CA LEU A 30 -8.58 -1.63 -9.01
C LEU A 30 -8.02 -0.84 -10.20
N LYS A 31 -8.10 -1.37 -11.43
CA LYS A 31 -7.54 -0.76 -12.66
C LYS A 31 -6.04 -0.50 -12.56
N MET A 32 -5.31 -1.42 -11.94
CA MET A 32 -3.85 -1.40 -11.86
C MET A 32 -3.25 -2.03 -13.13
N ASP A 33 -3.49 -1.39 -14.27
CA ASP A 33 -3.20 -1.95 -15.59
C ASP A 33 -1.70 -2.10 -15.88
N ARG A 34 -0.84 -1.48 -15.06
CA ARG A 34 0.61 -1.56 -15.15
C ARG A 34 1.20 -2.27 -13.93
N THR A 35 0.52 -3.32 -13.46
CA THR A 35 0.95 -4.16 -12.34
C THR A 35 0.88 -5.64 -12.68
N ARG A 36 1.91 -6.39 -12.25
CA ARG A 36 1.90 -7.85 -12.27
C ARG A 36 2.50 -8.39 -10.98
N PHE A 37 1.68 -9.07 -10.19
CA PHE A 37 2.13 -9.86 -9.06
C PHE A 37 2.50 -11.26 -9.50
N VAL A 38 3.62 -11.77 -8.97
CA VAL A 38 4.10 -13.13 -9.26
C VAL A 38 4.42 -13.93 -7.99
N ASN A 39 4.44 -13.23 -6.85
CA ASN A 39 4.61 -13.79 -5.51
C ASN A 39 4.05 -12.79 -4.48
N PRO A 40 3.76 -13.22 -3.25
CA PRO A 40 3.13 -12.37 -2.24
C PRO A 40 4.09 -11.44 -1.48
N HIS A 41 5.40 -11.57 -1.67
CA HIS A 41 6.42 -10.92 -0.83
C HIS A 41 7.29 -9.89 -1.55
N GLY A 42 7.20 -9.80 -2.88
CA GLY A 42 7.90 -8.80 -3.69
C GLY A 42 9.38 -9.10 -3.99
N VAL A 43 9.85 -10.34 -3.78
CA VAL A 43 11.22 -10.73 -4.19
C VAL A 43 11.25 -10.90 -5.71
N ASP A 44 12.32 -10.42 -6.34
CA ASP A 44 12.48 -10.36 -7.80
C ASP A 44 13.74 -11.11 -8.30
N TYR A 45 14.55 -11.64 -7.38
CA TYR A 45 15.76 -12.41 -7.71
C TYR A 45 15.39 -13.81 -8.23
N LYS A 46 15.87 -14.14 -9.44
CA LYS A 46 15.58 -15.42 -10.13
C LYS A 46 14.09 -15.72 -10.32
N VAL A 47 13.23 -14.71 -10.26
CA VAL A 47 11.78 -14.85 -10.47
C VAL A 47 11.43 -14.52 -11.92
N ARG A 48 10.71 -15.44 -12.57
CA ARG A 48 10.16 -15.25 -13.92
C ARG A 48 8.67 -15.62 -13.97
N PRO A 49 7.80 -14.79 -14.57
CA PRO A 49 8.10 -13.46 -15.10
C PRO A 49 8.49 -12.47 -13.99
N THR A 50 9.14 -11.36 -14.34
CA THR A 50 9.55 -10.34 -13.35
C THR A 50 8.31 -9.59 -12.81
N PRO A 51 8.15 -9.43 -11.48
CA PRO A 51 7.09 -8.63 -10.89
C PRO A 51 7.35 -7.14 -11.14
N PHE A 52 6.28 -6.36 -11.29
CA PHE A 52 6.37 -4.90 -11.41
C PHE A 52 5.06 -4.22 -11.01
N SER A 53 5.14 -2.92 -10.75
CA SER A 53 3.99 -2.02 -10.56
C SER A 53 4.42 -0.58 -10.87
N THR A 54 3.51 0.38 -10.69
CA THR A 54 3.80 1.82 -10.82
C THR A 54 3.38 2.56 -9.56
N ALA A 55 3.89 3.79 -9.39
CA ALA A 55 3.52 4.62 -8.23
C ALA A 55 2.00 4.87 -8.18
N GLU A 56 1.38 5.10 -9.34
CA GLU A 56 -0.07 5.30 -9.46
C GLU A 56 -0.86 4.04 -9.06
N ASP A 57 -0.50 2.87 -9.60
CA ASP A 57 -1.18 1.62 -9.29
C ASP A 57 -1.07 1.28 -7.80
N MET A 58 0.12 1.47 -7.22
CA MET A 58 0.32 1.28 -5.79
C MET A 58 -0.46 2.29 -4.96
N ALA A 59 -0.69 3.51 -5.45
CA ALA A 59 -1.56 4.48 -4.79
C ALA A 59 -3.03 4.01 -4.79
N ARG A 60 -3.51 3.42 -5.91
CA ARG A 60 -4.85 2.82 -6.01
C ARG A 60 -5.02 1.68 -5.00
N LEU A 61 -4.04 0.76 -4.95
CA LEU A 61 -4.04 -0.34 -3.98
C LEU A 61 -4.02 0.15 -2.54
N THR A 62 -3.17 1.13 -2.26
CA THR A 62 -3.04 1.70 -0.90
C THR A 62 -4.34 2.37 -0.47
N ARG A 63 -5.01 3.12 -1.37
CA ARG A 63 -6.30 3.73 -1.07
C ARG A 63 -7.36 2.67 -0.75
N TYR A 64 -7.43 1.60 -1.56
CA TYR A 64 -8.32 0.48 -1.31
C TYR A 64 -8.05 -0.17 0.06
N ALA A 65 -6.78 -0.41 0.38
CA ALA A 65 -6.38 -1.04 1.64
C ALA A 65 -6.64 -0.13 2.85
N MET A 66 -6.32 1.16 2.78
CA MET A 66 -6.50 2.12 3.86
C MET A 66 -7.98 2.38 4.19
N ASN A 67 -8.92 2.07 3.29
CA ASN A 67 -10.35 2.07 3.63
C ASN A 67 -10.74 0.95 4.61
N LYS A 68 -9.90 -0.08 4.82
CA LYS A 68 -10.15 -1.17 5.75
C LYS A 68 -9.58 -0.84 7.14
N ALA A 69 -10.44 -0.80 8.16
CA ALA A 69 -10.03 -0.49 9.53
C ALA A 69 -8.96 -1.46 10.07
N SER A 70 -9.05 -2.74 9.75
CA SER A 70 -8.04 -3.75 10.13
C SER A 70 -6.67 -3.46 9.52
N PHE A 71 -6.61 -3.02 8.27
CA PHE A 71 -5.34 -2.68 7.63
C PHE A 71 -4.71 -1.45 8.29
N ARG A 72 -5.49 -0.38 8.50
CA ARG A 72 -5.04 0.82 9.23
C ARG A 72 -4.50 0.47 10.61
N PHE A 73 -5.20 -0.41 11.32
CA PHE A 73 -4.76 -0.89 12.64
C PHE A 73 -3.35 -1.48 12.57
N TYR A 74 -3.06 -2.39 11.65
CA TYR A 74 -1.74 -3.02 11.58
C TYR A 74 -0.61 -2.07 11.14
N VAL A 75 -0.84 -1.23 10.12
CA VAL A 75 0.24 -0.40 9.54
C VAL A 75 0.65 0.78 10.43
N SER A 76 -0.23 1.19 11.34
CA SER A 76 -0.01 2.31 12.27
C SER A 76 0.74 1.93 13.55
N GLN A 77 0.96 0.63 13.80
CA GLN A 77 1.67 0.19 15.01
C GLN A 77 3.17 0.39 14.85
N LYS A 78 3.79 1.06 15.83
CA LYS A 78 5.25 1.18 15.93
C LYS A 78 5.91 -0.15 16.26
N GLU A 79 5.26 -0.93 17.09
CA GLU A 79 5.68 -2.27 17.45
C GLU A 79 4.50 -3.14 17.88
N ARG A 80 4.68 -4.45 17.82
CA ARG A 80 3.70 -5.43 18.27
C ARG A 80 4.41 -6.65 18.85
N GLN A 81 4.09 -6.99 20.10
CA GLN A 81 4.47 -8.27 20.66
C GLN A 81 3.59 -9.38 20.08
N ILE A 82 4.22 -10.42 19.57
CA ILE A 82 3.58 -11.65 19.12
C ILE A 82 4.10 -12.83 19.93
N SER A 83 3.31 -13.88 19.98
CA SER A 83 3.66 -15.11 20.65
C SER A 83 3.23 -16.30 19.80
N PHE A 84 4.10 -17.29 19.64
CA PHE A 84 3.85 -18.46 18.81
C PHE A 84 4.56 -19.70 19.36
N ASP A 85 4.03 -20.87 19.04
CA ASP A 85 4.59 -22.15 19.47
C ASP A 85 5.40 -22.79 18.34
N ARG A 86 6.59 -23.27 18.65
CA ARG A 86 7.45 -24.00 17.71
C ARG A 86 8.15 -25.13 18.43
N ALA A 87 7.99 -26.35 17.90
CA ALA A 87 8.58 -27.57 18.48
C ALA A 87 8.26 -27.74 19.99
N GLY A 88 7.03 -27.42 20.40
CA GLY A 88 6.59 -27.55 21.80
C GLY A 88 7.00 -26.40 22.74
N HIS A 89 7.71 -25.38 22.24
CA HIS A 89 8.12 -24.23 23.05
C HIS A 89 7.38 -22.96 22.64
N ARG A 90 6.96 -22.16 23.63
CA ARG A 90 6.35 -20.84 23.43
C ARG A 90 7.44 -19.77 23.24
N PHE A 91 7.38 -19.07 22.12
CA PHE A 91 8.27 -17.94 21.81
C PHE A 91 7.49 -16.63 21.91
N ASN A 92 8.19 -15.58 22.34
CA ASN A 92 7.71 -14.20 22.31
C ASN A 92 8.66 -13.37 21.45
N TYR A 93 8.11 -12.54 20.57
CA TYR A 93 8.91 -11.66 19.72
C TYR A 93 8.26 -10.29 19.59
N VAL A 94 9.06 -9.24 19.66
CA VAL A 94 8.61 -7.87 19.43
C VAL A 94 8.90 -7.50 17.98
N LEU A 95 7.86 -7.44 17.17
CA LEU A 95 7.94 -6.93 15.80
C LEU A 95 8.07 -5.41 15.88
N ARG A 96 9.10 -4.84 15.25
CA ARG A 96 9.29 -3.39 15.14
C ARG A 96 8.99 -2.94 13.71
N ASN A 97 8.26 -1.84 13.59
CA ASN A 97 7.93 -1.29 12.28
C ASN A 97 9.19 -0.68 11.64
N THR A 98 9.48 -1.10 10.41
CA THR A 98 10.63 -0.61 9.65
C THR A 98 10.45 0.81 9.10
N ASN A 99 9.24 1.40 9.18
CA ASN A 99 9.01 2.76 8.72
C ASN A 99 9.50 3.77 9.78
N GLU A 100 10.67 4.37 9.53
CA GLU A 100 11.30 5.34 10.44
C GLU A 100 10.55 6.67 10.59
N LEU A 101 9.61 6.94 9.68
CA LEU A 101 8.77 8.14 9.70
C LEU A 101 7.44 7.94 10.45
N LEU A 102 7.14 6.72 10.90
CA LEU A 102 5.90 6.42 11.58
C LEU A 102 5.74 7.22 12.89
N GLY A 103 4.60 7.89 13.03
CA GLY A 103 4.30 8.78 14.15
C GLY A 103 4.98 10.15 14.07
N LYS A 104 5.61 10.50 12.94
CA LYS A 104 6.17 11.83 12.67
C LYS A 104 5.34 12.49 11.56
N MET A 105 5.19 13.82 11.57
CA MET A 105 4.50 14.56 10.50
C MET A 105 3.07 14.05 10.18
N GLY A 106 2.37 13.49 11.17
CA GLY A 106 1.04 12.89 10.98
C GLY A 106 1.03 11.55 10.24
N ILE A 107 2.19 10.93 10.01
CA ILE A 107 2.33 9.65 9.30
C ILE A 107 1.90 8.48 10.18
N ASP A 108 0.98 7.66 9.69
CA ASP A 108 0.45 6.47 10.38
C ASP A 108 0.53 5.19 9.53
N GLY A 109 1.40 5.18 8.52
CA GLY A 109 1.63 4.05 7.63
C GLY A 109 2.62 4.40 6.50
N VAL A 110 2.80 3.57 5.47
CA VAL A 110 2.16 2.26 5.24
C VAL A 110 3.21 1.17 5.21
N LYS A 111 4.17 1.22 4.28
CA LYS A 111 5.12 0.11 4.12
C LYS A 111 6.41 0.47 3.38
N THR A 112 7.50 -0.12 3.83
CA THR A 112 8.83 -0.14 3.19
C THR A 112 9.04 -1.35 2.28
N GLY A 113 9.88 -1.26 1.25
CA GLY A 113 10.33 -2.41 0.45
C GLY A 113 11.75 -2.23 -0.11
N ARG A 114 12.53 -3.30 -0.22
CA ARG A 114 13.88 -3.24 -0.82
C ARG A 114 14.24 -4.54 -1.49
N THR A 115 14.75 -4.46 -2.71
CA THR A 115 15.50 -5.55 -3.37
C THR A 115 16.70 -4.93 -4.10
N GLY A 116 17.64 -5.77 -4.54
CA GLY A 116 18.78 -5.29 -5.33
C GLY A 116 18.37 -4.62 -6.65
N ARG A 117 17.24 -5.03 -7.25
CA ARG A 117 16.77 -4.47 -8.54
C ARG A 117 15.76 -3.33 -8.35
N ALA A 118 14.91 -3.39 -7.33
CA ALA A 118 13.85 -2.40 -7.11
C ALA A 118 14.35 -1.13 -6.40
N GLY A 119 15.55 -1.17 -5.79
CA GLY A 119 16.03 -0.08 -4.95
C GLY A 119 15.18 0.09 -3.69
N ASP A 120 15.16 1.31 -3.16
CA ASP A 120 14.36 1.63 -1.99
C ASP A 120 12.95 2.09 -2.36
N CYS A 121 11.93 1.35 -1.91
CA CYS A 121 10.53 1.70 -2.08
C CYS A 121 9.88 2.08 -0.75
N LEU A 122 8.97 3.06 -0.76
CA LEU A 122 8.25 3.52 0.42
C LEU A 122 6.86 4.03 0.06
N ILE A 123 5.85 3.60 0.80
CA ILE A 123 4.52 4.19 0.77
C ILE A 123 4.26 4.81 2.14
N LEU A 124 3.92 6.09 2.15
CA LEU A 124 3.52 6.84 3.34
C LEU A 124 2.05 7.23 3.23
N TYR A 125 1.37 7.18 4.37
CA TYR A 125 0.05 7.77 4.55
C TYR A 125 0.14 8.72 5.73
N ALA A 126 -0.27 9.97 5.52
CA ALA A 126 -0.18 11.04 6.49
C ALA A 126 -1.54 11.71 6.65
N ASN A 127 -1.86 12.06 7.89
CA ASN A 127 -3.13 12.65 8.26
C ASN A 127 -2.91 14.02 8.91
N ARG A 128 -3.86 14.92 8.68
CA ARG A 128 -4.07 16.12 9.50
C ARG A 128 -5.49 16.07 10.05
N GLU A 129 -5.75 16.86 11.09
CA GLU A 129 -7.11 17.04 11.60
C GLU A 129 -8.06 17.43 10.47
N ALA A 130 -9.32 17.01 10.50
CA ALA A 130 -10.28 17.43 9.49
C ALA A 130 -10.45 18.95 9.53
N GLU A 131 -10.56 19.59 8.37
CA GLU A 131 -10.89 21.01 8.30
C GLU A 131 -12.42 21.15 8.32
N VAL A 132 -12.94 21.96 9.24
CA VAL A 132 -14.37 22.25 9.34
C VAL A 132 -14.61 23.68 8.87
N VAL A 133 -15.32 23.83 7.75
CA VAL A 133 -15.69 25.14 7.19
C VAL A 133 -17.17 25.39 7.48
N ARG A 134 -17.45 26.47 8.21
CA ARG A 134 -18.81 26.88 8.58
C ARG A 134 -19.27 28.02 7.66
N GLN A 135 -20.42 27.86 7.02
CA GLN A 135 -21.07 28.88 6.21
C GLN A 135 -22.54 28.99 6.63
N GLY A 136 -22.85 30.02 7.42
CA GLY A 136 -24.18 30.16 8.05
C GLY A 136 -24.48 29.00 8.98
N GLN A 137 -25.57 28.27 8.70
CA GLN A 137 -25.97 27.07 9.44
C GLN A 137 -25.35 25.77 8.89
N THR A 138 -24.61 25.83 7.78
CA THR A 138 -24.01 24.65 7.17
C THR A 138 -22.57 24.47 7.63
N GLU A 139 -22.22 23.27 8.08
CA GLU A 139 -20.85 22.85 8.34
C GLU A 139 -20.41 21.85 7.28
N THR A 140 -19.29 22.10 6.62
CA THR A 140 -18.65 21.14 5.71
C THR A 140 -17.35 20.64 6.33
N VAL A 141 -17.21 19.33 6.44
CA VAL A 141 -16.02 18.67 6.96
C VAL A 141 -15.18 18.13 5.81
N TYR A 142 -13.91 18.54 5.75
CA TYR A 142 -12.93 18.07 4.77
C TYR A 142 -11.90 17.17 5.47
N PRO A 143 -11.98 15.84 5.28
CA PRO A 143 -10.92 14.93 5.71
C PRO A 143 -9.61 15.26 4.99
N ARG A 144 -8.50 15.23 5.73
CA ARG A 144 -7.17 15.56 5.20
C ARG A 144 -6.25 14.36 5.29
N HIS A 145 -6.13 13.67 4.17
CA HIS A 145 -5.25 12.52 3.99
C HIS A 145 -4.32 12.76 2.81
N LEU A 146 -3.02 12.54 3.02
CA LEU A 146 -2.00 12.62 1.99
C LEU A 146 -1.31 11.25 1.87
N MET A 147 -1.11 10.80 0.64
CA MET A 147 -0.37 9.59 0.33
C MET A 147 0.84 9.93 -0.52
N VAL A 148 1.99 9.34 -0.20
CA VAL A 148 3.21 9.43 -0.99
C VAL A 148 3.64 8.03 -1.37
N VAL A 149 3.92 7.80 -2.65
CA VAL A 149 4.46 6.54 -3.17
C VAL A 149 5.81 6.82 -3.83
N LEU A 150 6.86 6.19 -3.32
CA LEU A 150 8.23 6.26 -3.80
C LEU A 150 8.70 4.88 -4.25
N LEU A 151 9.23 4.79 -5.47
CA LEU A 151 9.80 3.57 -6.04
C LEU A 151 11.22 3.87 -6.52
N GLY A 152 12.18 2.97 -6.26
CA GLY A 152 13.55 3.11 -6.77
C GLY A 152 14.36 4.26 -6.18
N SER A 153 14.02 4.71 -4.97
CA SER A 153 14.75 5.76 -4.27
C SER A 153 16.16 5.29 -3.84
N THR A 154 17.07 6.23 -3.62
CA THR A 154 18.34 6.00 -2.93
C THR A 154 18.32 6.44 -1.47
N ASN A 155 17.33 7.27 -1.08
CA ASN A 155 17.12 7.73 0.29
C ASN A 155 15.63 7.95 0.57
N ARG A 156 14.90 6.84 0.72
CA ARG A 156 13.43 6.84 0.82
C ARG A 156 12.87 7.71 1.94
N PHE A 157 13.56 7.82 3.07
CA PHE A 157 13.02 8.50 4.25
C PHE A 157 13.21 10.01 4.17
N SER A 158 14.38 10.49 3.72
CA SER A 158 14.56 11.92 3.47
C SER A 158 13.68 12.41 2.33
N GLU A 159 13.64 11.69 1.21
CA GLU A 159 12.76 12.03 0.07
C GLU A 159 11.29 11.96 0.46
N GLY A 160 10.89 10.93 1.19
CA GLY A 160 9.53 10.76 1.69
C GLY A 160 9.07 11.91 2.59
N ALA A 161 9.94 12.35 3.51
CA ALA A 161 9.63 13.49 4.39
C ALA A 161 9.44 14.79 3.59
N VAL A 162 10.32 15.07 2.62
CA VAL A 162 10.21 16.25 1.75
C VAL A 162 8.92 16.20 0.92
N LEU A 163 8.58 15.05 0.35
CA LEU A 163 7.34 14.91 -0.43
C LEU A 163 6.08 15.05 0.42
N VAL A 164 6.07 14.56 1.66
CA VAL A 164 4.95 14.79 2.59
C VAL A 164 4.81 16.28 2.88
N GLN A 165 5.91 16.98 3.20
CA GLN A 165 5.87 18.43 3.44
C GLN A 165 5.39 19.20 2.21
N ARG A 166 5.93 18.88 1.04
CA ARG A 166 5.54 19.52 -0.23
C ARG A 166 4.09 19.23 -0.60
N GLY A 167 3.64 17.99 -0.42
CA GLY A 167 2.26 17.58 -0.69
C GLY A 167 1.26 18.36 0.16
N TRP A 168 1.58 18.58 1.43
CA TRP A 168 0.75 19.44 2.27
C TRP A 168 0.76 20.91 1.85
N GLN A 169 1.90 21.48 1.46
CA GLN A 169 1.94 22.84 0.92
C GLN A 169 1.06 22.98 -0.33
N LEU A 170 1.10 22.00 -1.24
CA LEU A 170 0.27 21.98 -2.44
C LEU A 170 -1.21 21.83 -2.09
N TYR A 171 -1.55 20.99 -1.10
CA TYR A 171 -2.91 20.88 -0.59
C TYR A 171 -3.40 22.22 -0.04
N ASP A 172 -2.61 22.88 0.81
CA ASP A 172 -2.99 24.15 1.45
C ASP A 172 -3.21 25.25 0.39
N GLN A 173 -2.37 25.30 -0.66
CA GLN A 173 -2.54 26.19 -1.81
C GLN A 173 -3.83 25.90 -2.60
N TRP A 174 -4.09 24.62 -2.90
CA TRP A 174 -5.31 24.19 -3.58
C TRP A 174 -6.57 24.50 -2.76
N ALA A 175 -6.51 24.30 -1.45
CA ALA A 175 -7.60 24.59 -0.53
C ALA A 175 -7.90 26.10 -0.46
N ALA A 176 -6.85 26.93 -0.37
CA ALA A 176 -6.97 28.38 -0.41
C ALA A 176 -7.48 28.91 -1.76
N GLY A 177 -7.12 28.23 -2.86
CA GLY A 177 -7.58 28.54 -4.21
C GLY A 177 -9.03 28.10 -4.54
N GLY A 178 -9.83 27.72 -3.53
CA GLY A 178 -11.23 27.36 -3.72
C GLY A 178 -11.49 25.89 -4.06
N ARG A 179 -10.49 25.01 -3.87
CA ARG A 179 -10.65 23.55 -4.01
C ARG A 179 -11.17 23.09 -5.37
N LEU A 180 -10.71 23.74 -6.45
CA LEU A 180 -11.12 23.41 -7.81
C LEU A 180 -10.83 21.92 -8.11
N ALA A 181 -11.87 21.15 -8.42
CA ALA A 181 -11.75 19.74 -8.78
C ALA A 181 -11.84 19.59 -10.30
N ASP A 182 -10.86 18.91 -10.89
CA ASP A 182 -10.95 18.45 -12.28
C ASP A 182 -11.67 17.11 -12.30
N SER A 183 -12.90 17.09 -12.81
CA SER A 183 -13.73 15.88 -12.90
C SER A 183 -13.08 14.76 -13.73
N LYS A 184 -12.08 15.08 -14.56
CA LYS A 184 -11.34 14.10 -15.36
C LYS A 184 -10.15 13.46 -14.63
N LYS A 185 -9.77 13.97 -13.45
CA LYS A 185 -8.61 13.50 -12.66
C LYS A 185 -8.99 12.76 -11.39
N LEU A 186 -10.17 12.12 -11.38
CA LEU A 186 -10.57 11.23 -10.29
C LEU A 186 -9.81 9.91 -10.42
N LEU A 187 -8.79 9.73 -9.57
CA LEU A 187 -8.12 8.44 -9.37
C LEU A 187 -9.09 7.40 -8.83
#